data_AF-A0A7Y1A0M5-F1
#
_entry.id   AF-A0A7Y1A0M5-F1
#
_cell.length_a   1.000
_cell.length_b   1.000
_cell.length_c   1.000
_cell.angle_alpha   90.00
_cell.angle_beta   90.00
_cell.angle_gamma   90.00
#
_symmetry.space_group_name_H-M   'P 1'
#
loop_
_entity.id
_entity.type
_entity.pdbx_description
1 polymer ?
#
loop_
_entity_poly.entity_id
_entity_poly.type
_entity_poly.pdbx_seq_one_letter_code
_entity_poly.pdbx_strand_id
1 'polypeptide(L)'
;MHSQTQHFDQIIEHAASLRHWSQHYDKLTPGAFHGYLQDVQLQGVRLFRETMSSGVAQHTHTPARCINLLLPVNLPGPSDIAPNRSILADGLNFLPYDGDFFFIAPPDTDYIV
;
A
#
# COMPACT_ATOMS: atom_id res chain seq x y z
N MET A 1 19.77 -7.75 -7.87
CA MET A 1 18.66 -6.78 -7.98
C MET A 1 17.57 -7.44 -8.78
N HIS A 2 16.37 -7.54 -8.22
CA HIS A 2 15.19 -8.05 -8.93
C HIS A 2 14.19 -6.91 -9.05
N SER A 3 13.51 -6.80 -10.19
CA SER A 3 12.48 -5.81 -10.43
C SER A 3 11.34 -6.48 -11.19
N GLN A 4 10.11 -6.24 -10.75
CA GLN A 4 8.90 -6.74 -11.39
C GLN A 4 7.84 -5.65 -11.43
N THR A 5 7.04 -5.68 -12.48
CA THR A 5 5.90 -4.78 -12.67
C THR A 5 4.69 -5.61 -13.05
N GLN A 6 3.56 -5.38 -12.38
CA GLN A 6 2.33 -6.14 -12.54
C GLN A 6 1.12 -5.22 -12.54
N HIS A 7 0.11 -5.60 -13.30
CA HIS A 7 -1.22 -4.99 -13.30
C HIS A 7 -2.24 -6.02 -12.83
N PHE A 8 -3.29 -5.55 -12.16
CA PHE A 8 -4.29 -6.41 -11.55
C PHE A 8 -5.68 -5.86 -11.80
N ASP A 9 -6.59 -6.72 -12.23
CA ASP A 9 -8.02 -6.39 -12.30
C ASP A 9 -8.80 -6.93 -11.08
N GLN A 10 -8.13 -7.71 -10.23
CA GLN A 10 -8.69 -8.29 -9.00
C GLN A 10 -7.90 -7.82 -7.78
N ILE A 11 -8.62 -7.23 -6.83
CA ILE A 11 -8.04 -6.64 -5.61
C ILE A 11 -7.34 -7.69 -4.71
N ILE A 12 -7.87 -8.91 -4.67
CA ILE A 12 -7.31 -10.00 -3.87
C ILE A 12 -5.95 -10.43 -4.43
N GLU A 13 -5.83 -10.52 -5.77
CA GLU A 13 -4.57 -10.85 -6.44
C GLU A 13 -3.53 -9.74 -6.26
N HIS A 14 -3.98 -8.49 -6.31
CA HIS A 14 -3.15 -7.33 -6.05
C HIS A 14 -2.54 -7.38 -4.64
N ALA A 15 -3.37 -7.53 -3.60
CA ALA A 15 -2.91 -7.64 -2.21
C ALA A 15 -1.94 -8.83 -2.01
N ALA A 16 -2.24 -9.99 -2.60
CA ALA A 16 -1.43 -11.19 -2.46
C ALA A 16 -0.08 -11.13 -3.20
N SER A 17 0.11 -10.17 -4.12
CA SER A 17 1.33 -10.07 -4.93
C SER A 17 2.56 -9.57 -4.14
N LEU A 18 2.33 -8.80 -3.06
CA LEU A 18 3.35 -8.35 -2.14
C LEU A 18 3.74 -9.45 -1.15
N ARG A 19 4.59 -10.39 -1.60
CA ARG A 19 5.12 -11.47 -0.74
C ARG A 19 5.73 -10.93 0.56
N HIS A 20 5.56 -11.64 1.67
CA HIS A 20 6.02 -11.26 3.03
C HIS A 20 5.27 -10.10 3.69
N TRP A 21 4.36 -9.45 2.98
CA TRP A 21 3.34 -8.62 3.59
C TRP A 21 2.09 -9.48 3.78
N SER A 22 1.53 -9.48 5.00
CA SER A 22 0.24 -10.12 5.24
C SER A 22 -0.83 -9.06 5.05
N GLN A 23 -1.55 -9.14 3.94
CA GLN A 23 -2.48 -8.10 3.50
C GLN A 23 -3.86 -8.67 3.16
N HIS A 24 -4.89 -7.91 3.51
CA HIS A 24 -6.27 -8.15 3.13
C HIS A 24 -6.93 -6.83 2.74
N TYR A 25 -7.41 -6.76 1.49
CA TYR A 25 -7.94 -5.53 0.91
C TYR A 25 -9.42 -5.68 0.56
N ASP A 26 -10.23 -4.74 1.03
CA ASP A 26 -11.65 -4.63 0.70
C ASP A 26 -11.90 -3.43 -0.21
N LYS A 27 -12.61 -3.64 -1.32
CA LYS A 27 -12.97 -2.55 -2.25
C LYS A 27 -14.17 -1.79 -1.73
N LEU A 28 -14.02 -0.47 -1.63
CA LEU A 28 -15.03 0.43 -1.06
C LEU A 28 -15.83 1.18 -2.12
N THR A 29 -15.32 1.27 -3.35
CA THR A 29 -15.99 1.96 -4.45
C THR A 29 -16.60 0.98 -5.47
N PRO A 30 -17.71 1.34 -6.13
CA PRO A 30 -18.26 0.54 -7.22
C PRO A 30 -17.36 0.59 -8.47
N GLY A 31 -17.58 -0.31 -9.43
CA GLY A 31 -16.85 -0.36 -10.71
C GLY A 31 -15.79 -1.47 -10.79
N ALA A 32 -15.00 -1.49 -11.86
CA ALA A 32 -13.88 -2.40 -12.01
C ALA A 32 -12.67 -1.91 -11.17
N PHE A 33 -11.90 -2.85 -10.63
CA PHE A 33 -10.64 -2.52 -9.96
C PHE A 33 -9.52 -2.53 -11.01
N HIS A 34 -8.61 -1.56 -10.94
CA HIS A 34 -7.35 -1.58 -11.67
C HIS A 34 -6.23 -1.21 -10.71
N GLY A 35 -5.34 -2.17 -10.46
CA GLY A 35 -4.17 -2.02 -9.60
C GLY A 35 -2.89 -2.07 -10.41
N TYR A 36 -1.88 -1.36 -9.93
CA TYR A 36 -0.51 -1.41 -10.44
C TYR A 36 0.44 -1.63 -9.27
N LEU A 37 1.38 -2.56 -9.45
CA LEU A 37 2.47 -2.77 -8.51
C LEU A 37 3.80 -2.82 -9.25
N GLN A 38 4.76 -2.03 -8.79
CA GLN A 38 6.16 -2.17 -9.16
C GLN A 38 6.95 -2.51 -7.90
N ASP A 39 7.68 -3.61 -7.91
CA ASP A 39 8.41 -4.13 -6.77
C ASP A 39 9.88 -4.34 -7.14
N VAL A 40 10.76 -3.66 -6.41
CA VAL A 40 12.22 -3.68 -6.60
C VAL A 40 12.88 -4.18 -5.32
N GLN A 41 13.67 -5.23 -5.47
CA GLN A 41 14.42 -5.86 -4.39
C GLN A 41 15.92 -5.68 -4.58
N LEU A 42 16.53 -5.03 -3.59
CA LEU A 42 17.96 -4.82 -3.43
C LEU A 42 18.45 -5.60 -2.20
N GLN A 43 19.76 -5.65 -1.99
CA GLN A 43 20.30 -6.27 -0.79
C GLN A 43 19.94 -5.42 0.44
N GLY A 44 19.09 -5.96 1.32
CA GLY A 44 18.70 -5.31 2.58
C GLY A 44 17.64 -4.21 2.44
N VAL A 45 17.17 -3.91 1.23
CA VAL A 45 16.13 -2.90 0.96
C VAL A 45 15.17 -3.45 -0.08
N ARG A 46 13.87 -3.25 0.16
CA ARG A 46 12.81 -3.47 -0.83
C ARG A 46 12.05 -2.16 -0.97
N LEU A 47 11.74 -1.81 -2.21
CA LEU A 47 10.97 -0.63 -2.57
C LEU A 47 9.84 -1.08 -3.47
N PHE A 48 8.61 -0.70 -3.17
CA PHE A 48 7.52 -0.91 -4.08
C PHE A 48 6.64 0.32 -4.23
N ARG A 49 6.12 0.52 -5.44
CA ARG A 49 5.09 1.53 -5.74
C ARG A 49 3.78 0.82 -6.02
N GLU A 50 2.75 1.23 -5.32
CA GLU A 50 1.40 0.67 -5.44
C GLU A 50 0.44 1.78 -5.86
N THR A 51 -0.40 1.50 -6.86
CA THR A 51 -1.46 2.40 -7.31
C THR A 51 -2.78 1.64 -7.38
N MET A 52 -3.85 2.25 -6.88
CA MET A 52 -5.19 1.67 -6.85
C MET A 52 -6.21 2.66 -7.40
N SER A 53 -6.97 2.24 -8.43
CA SER A 53 -8.02 3.08 -9.03
C SER A 53 -9.28 3.23 -8.18
N SER A 54 -9.40 2.44 -7.11
CA SER A 54 -10.60 2.33 -6.28
C SER A 54 -10.28 2.72 -4.84
N GLY A 55 -11.31 3.10 -4.09
CA GLY A 55 -11.17 3.20 -2.65
C GLY A 55 -10.97 1.81 -2.05
N VAL A 56 -9.99 1.64 -1.17
CA VAL A 56 -9.59 0.35 -0.59
C VAL A 56 -9.39 0.46 0.91
N ALA A 57 -10.06 -0.40 1.66
CA ALA A 57 -9.71 -0.65 3.06
C ALA A 57 -8.57 -1.69 3.10
N GLN A 58 -7.45 -1.33 3.69
CA GLN A 58 -6.26 -2.17 3.76
C GLN A 58 -6.02 -2.61 5.19
N HIS A 59 -6.12 -3.91 5.44
CA HIS A 59 -5.67 -4.56 6.65
C HIS A 59 -4.29 -5.16 6.39
N THR A 60 -3.28 -4.67 7.09
CA THR A 60 -1.89 -5.02 6.78
C THR A 60 -1.11 -5.29 8.05
N HIS A 61 -0.30 -6.35 8.03
CA HIS A 61 0.77 -6.58 8.98
C HIS A 61 2.11 -6.30 8.30
N THR A 62 2.92 -5.41 8.88
CA THR A 62 4.24 -5.09 8.32
C THR A 62 5.21 -6.25 8.46
N PRO A 63 6.16 -6.43 7.53
CA PRO A 63 7.13 -7.52 7.62
C PRO A 63 7.97 -7.44 8.91
N ALA A 64 8.17 -8.59 9.54
CA ALA A 64 8.97 -8.70 10.74
C ALA A 64 10.40 -8.21 10.50
N ARG A 65 10.95 -7.50 11.49
CA ARG A 65 12.34 -7.00 11.48
C ARG A 65 12.65 -6.01 10.35
N CYS A 66 11.63 -5.32 9.82
CA CYS A 66 11.79 -4.28 8.82
C CYS A 66 11.25 -2.93 9.32
N ILE A 67 11.99 -1.85 9.04
CA ILE A 67 11.45 -0.49 9.11
C ILE A 67 10.81 -0.20 7.77
N ASN A 68 9.54 0.16 7.77
CA ASN A 68 8.77 0.43 6.55
C ASN A 68 8.41 1.91 6.52
N LEU A 69 8.61 2.55 5.37
CA LEU A 69 8.44 3.98 5.20
C LEU A 69 7.50 4.23 4.03
N LEU A 70 6.31 4.76 4.30
CA LEU A 70 5.35 5.11 3.25
C LEU A 70 5.54 6.56 2.82
N LEU A 71 5.77 6.76 1.53
CA LEU A 71 5.82 8.05 0.87
C LEU A 71 4.67 8.14 -0.13
N PRO A 72 3.64 8.95 0.13
CA PRO A 72 2.59 9.16 -0.86
C PRO A 72 3.12 9.91 -2.07
N VAL A 73 2.72 9.46 -3.25
CA VAL A 73 2.93 10.18 -4.53
C VAL A 73 1.66 10.93 -4.90
N ASN A 74 0.50 10.30 -4.70
CA ASN A 74 -0.82 10.91 -4.78
C ASN A 74 -1.72 10.29 -3.70
N LEU A 75 -2.20 11.11 -2.76
CA LEU A 75 -3.16 10.68 -1.74
C LEU A 75 -4.32 11.67 -1.67
N PRO A 76 -5.36 11.48 -2.53
CA PRO A 76 -6.45 12.44 -2.63
C PRO A 76 -7.36 12.44 -1.39
N GLY A 77 -7.41 13.55 -0.65
CA GLY A 77 -8.40 13.75 0.42
C GLY A 77 -7.78 14.08 1.78
N PRO A 78 -8.62 14.20 2.83
CA PRO A 78 -8.16 14.57 4.17
C PRO A 78 -7.27 13.48 4.78
N SER A 79 -6.34 13.86 5.67
CA SER A 79 -5.30 13.00 6.26
C SER A 79 -5.78 11.90 7.22
N ASP A 80 -7.08 11.84 7.53
CA ASP A 80 -7.67 10.95 8.54
C ASP A 80 -8.11 9.61 7.95
N ILE A 81 -7.20 9.02 7.20
CA ILE A 81 -7.44 7.83 6.40
C ILE A 81 -7.12 6.55 7.19
N ALA A 82 -6.38 6.66 8.29
CA ALA A 82 -6.15 5.56 9.23
C ALA A 82 -6.77 5.90 10.61
N PRO A 83 -7.56 5.00 11.21
CA PRO A 83 -8.06 5.20 12.55
C PRO A 83 -6.89 5.31 13.52
N ASN A 84 -6.93 6.34 14.37
CA ASN A 84 -5.90 6.66 15.36
C ASN A 84 -4.54 7.08 14.77
N ARG A 85 -4.47 7.38 13.46
CA ARG A 85 -3.24 7.83 12.83
C ARG A 85 -3.47 8.69 11.60
N SER A 86 -2.90 9.89 11.59
CA SER A 86 -2.85 10.70 10.36
C SER A 86 -1.71 10.20 9.47
N ILE A 87 -2.00 9.99 8.18
CA ILE A 87 -0.97 9.82 7.15
C ILE A 87 -0.74 11.18 6.50
N LEU A 88 0.51 11.64 6.50
CA LEU A 88 0.93 12.87 5.83
C LEU A 88 0.91 12.63 4.32
N ALA A 89 0.08 13.37 3.59
CA ALA A 89 -0.03 13.26 2.14
C ALA A 89 1.21 13.79 1.40
N ASP A 90 2.00 14.66 2.05
CA ASP A 90 3.19 15.33 1.52
C ASP A 90 4.45 15.04 2.35
N GLY A 91 4.45 13.93 3.09
CA GLY A 91 5.53 13.59 4.02
C GLY A 91 5.88 12.10 4.05
N LEU A 92 6.97 11.80 4.76
CA LEU A 92 7.40 10.43 5.03
C LEU A 92 6.66 9.89 6.26
N ASN A 93 6.02 8.74 6.10
CA ASN A 93 5.22 8.10 7.15
C ASN A 93 5.91 6.81 7.60
N PHE A 94 6.29 6.71 8.86
CA PHE A 94 6.76 5.44 9.41
C PHE A 94 5.59 4.47 9.50
N LEU A 95 5.63 3.25 8.98
CA LEU A 95 4.60 2.26 9.31
C LEU A 95 4.96 1.55 10.62
N PRO A 96 4.02 0.85 11.30
CA PRO A 96 4.36 0.10 12.50
C PRO A 96 5.49 -0.89 12.26
N TYR A 97 6.33 -1.09 13.26
CA TYR A 97 7.38 -2.10 13.21
C TYR A 97 6.80 -3.44 13.69
N ASP A 98 6.78 -4.43 12.81
CA ASP A 98 6.30 -5.80 13.10
C ASP A 98 4.90 -5.77 13.75
N GLY A 99 3.96 -5.10 13.08
CA GLY A 99 2.66 -4.79 13.67
C GLY A 99 1.56 -4.52 12.65
N ASP A 100 0.34 -4.61 13.14
CA ASP A 100 -0.86 -4.36 12.35
C ASP A 100 -1.11 -2.86 12.17
N PHE A 101 -1.59 -2.50 10.98
CA PHE A 101 -2.25 -1.23 10.75
C PHE A 101 -3.42 -1.39 9.79
N PHE A 102 -4.29 -0.39 9.85
CA PHE A 102 -5.44 -0.27 8.97
C PHE A 102 -5.43 1.10 8.30
N PHE A 103 -5.73 1.12 7.00
CA PHE A 103 -5.67 2.31 6.16
C PHE A 103 -6.77 2.29 5.09
N ILE A 104 -7.51 3.39 4.92
CA ILE A 104 -8.60 3.52 3.96
C ILE A 104 -8.15 4.30 2.71
N ALA A 105 -7.31 3.72 1.86
CA ALA A 105 -6.87 4.41 0.65
C ALA A 105 -8.06 4.95 -0.18
N PRO A 106 -8.15 6.26 -0.47
CA PRO A 106 -9.14 6.81 -1.38
C PRO A 106 -8.91 6.32 -2.83
N PRO A 107 -9.87 6.50 -3.74
CA PRO A 107 -9.64 6.23 -5.16
C PRO A 107 -8.43 6.99 -5.71
N ASP A 108 -7.80 6.42 -6.72
CA ASP A 108 -6.63 6.98 -7.40
C ASP A 108 -5.42 7.20 -6.46
N THR A 109 -5.31 6.41 -5.40
CA THR A 109 -4.17 6.42 -4.47
C THR A 109 -2.92 5.86 -5.14
N ASP A 110 -1.79 6.51 -4.90
CA ASP A 110 -0.46 6.14 -5.36
C ASP A 110 0.57 6.43 -4.26
N TYR A 111 1.30 5.42 -3.83
CA TYR A 111 2.36 5.57 -2.84
C TYR A 111 3.51 4.61 -3.07
N ILE A 112 4.62 4.91 -2.40
CA ILE A 112 5.82 4.12 -2.37
C ILE A 112 6.06 3.66 -0.93
N VAL A 113 6.50 2.41 -0.76
CA VAL A 113 6.92 1.84 0.54
C VAL A 113 8.28 1.17 0.40
#